data_AF-A0A4P8R2J3-F1
#
_entry.id   AF-A0A4P8R2J3-F1
#
_cell.length_a   1.000
_cell.length_b   1.000
_cell.length_c   1.000
_cell.angle_alpha   90.00
_cell.angle_beta   90.00
_cell.angle_gamma   90.00
#
_symmetry.space_group_name_H-M   'P 1'
#
loop_
_entity.id
_entity.type
_entity.pdbx_description
1 polymer ?
#
loop_
_entity_poly.entity_id
_entity_poly.type
_entity_poly.pdbx_seq_one_letter_code
_entity_poly.pdbx_strand_id
1 'polypeptide(L)'
;MARVPESARADVRAGRSRLDPRRVGAIVGVAGGLVFVLANLAWAPPPLAIGLRVVAVCLAVATLAALFVRPRALGAPAPVGVGAWWVYLASVVGMLALIALARLALTATGREAAIPVAIAVAVGLHFLPFARAFHERHFLDLGVALVGLGGVGTVVAIVVGAPGGEAAAVAVGLVMLALMLAYGVRGRALSAR
;
A
#
# COMPACT_ATOMS: atom_id res chain seq x y z
N MET A 1 18.98 11.05 32.26
CA MET A 1 17.91 10.81 31.28
C MET A 1 17.12 12.10 31.10
N ALA A 2 17.15 12.72 29.91
CA ALA A 2 16.40 13.94 29.63
C ALA A 2 14.89 13.65 29.62
N ARG A 3 14.09 14.40 30.39
CA ARG A 3 12.63 14.26 30.38
C ARG A 3 12.10 14.70 29.03
N VAL A 4 11.35 13.82 28.35
CA VAL A 4 10.65 14.15 27.09
C VAL A 4 9.74 15.37 27.32
N PRO A 5 9.86 16.45 26.52
CA PRO A 5 9.03 17.65 26.65
C PRO A 5 7.53 17.35 26.63
N GLU A 6 6.74 18.13 27.37
CA GLU A 6 5.30 17.92 27.47
C GLU A 6 4.57 18.10 26.14
N SER A 7 5.04 19.03 25.30
CA SER A 7 4.56 19.22 23.92
C SER A 7 4.73 17.94 23.08
N ALA A 8 5.88 17.29 23.17
CA ALA A 8 6.13 16.03 22.47
C ALA A 8 5.21 14.90 22.96
N ARG A 9 4.94 14.83 24.27
CA ARG A 9 3.97 13.87 24.84
C ARG A 9 2.54 14.15 24.37
N ALA A 10 2.16 15.42 24.29
CA ALA A 10 0.85 15.84 23.78
C ALA A 10 0.68 15.46 22.30
N ASP A 11 1.72 15.60 21.49
CA ASP A 11 1.68 15.21 20.08
C ASP A 11 1.63 13.70 19.87
N VAL A 12 2.29 12.91 20.71
CA VAL A 12 2.13 11.44 20.70
C VAL A 12 0.69 11.05 21.05
N ARG A 13 0.12 11.62 22.13
CA ARG A 13 -1.28 11.35 22.52
C ARG A 13 -2.29 11.75 21.45
N ALA A 14 -2.00 12.82 20.71
CA ALA A 14 -2.84 13.28 19.61
C ALA A 14 -2.59 12.56 18.26
N GLY A 15 -1.55 11.71 18.15
CA GLY A 15 -1.16 11.08 16.89
C GLY A 15 -0.58 12.06 15.85
N ARG A 16 0.01 13.17 16.32
CA ARG A 16 0.71 14.18 15.48
C ARG A 16 2.21 13.99 15.41
N SER A 17 2.76 13.09 16.22
CA SER A 17 4.19 12.74 16.15
C SER A 17 4.57 12.32 14.73
N ARG A 18 5.71 12.84 14.25
CA ARG A 18 6.30 12.42 12.97
C ARG A 18 6.79 10.97 13.01
N LEU A 19 7.12 10.47 14.20
CA LEU A 19 7.57 9.11 14.45
C LEU A 19 6.40 8.17 14.81
N ASP A 20 5.15 8.59 14.62
CA ASP A 20 4.00 7.70 14.78
C ASP A 20 4.20 6.49 13.84
N PRO A 21 4.21 5.25 14.36
CA PRO A 21 4.46 4.05 13.56
C PRO A 21 3.53 3.91 12.34
N ARG A 22 2.32 4.47 12.41
CA ARG A 22 1.38 4.47 11.28
C ARG A 22 1.85 5.37 10.13
N ARG A 23 2.55 6.48 10.42
CA ARG A 23 3.15 7.34 9.38
C ARG A 23 4.39 6.72 8.77
N VAL A 24 5.21 6.08 9.61
CA VAL A 24 6.39 5.35 9.14
C VAL A 24 5.97 4.16 8.28
N GLY A 25 4.97 3.40 8.73
CA GLY A 25 4.39 2.30 7.97
C GLY A 25 3.78 2.75 6.64
N ALA A 26 3.17 3.94 6.59
CA ALA A 26 2.64 4.51 5.35
C ALA A 26 3.71 4.72 4.26
N ILE A 27 5.00 4.87 4.62
CA ILE A 27 6.09 4.96 3.64
C ILE A 27 6.17 3.66 2.81
N VAL A 28 5.93 2.51 3.43
CA VAL A 28 5.90 1.21 2.73
C VAL A 28 4.80 1.20 1.68
N GLY A 29 3.63 1.77 2.01
CA GLY A 29 2.52 1.89 1.06
C GLY A 29 2.84 2.80 -0.14
N VAL A 30 3.54 3.92 0.12
CA VAL A 30 4.01 4.83 -0.95
C VAL A 30 5.05 4.13 -1.84
N ALA A 31 6.01 3.45 -1.24
CA ALA A 31 7.04 2.70 -1.96
C ALA A 31 6.41 1.58 -2.82
N GLY A 32 5.47 0.82 -2.26
CA GLY A 32 4.74 -0.22 -2.99
C GLY A 32 3.98 0.34 -4.19
N GLY A 33 3.24 1.44 -4.00
CA GLY A 33 2.51 2.08 -5.09
C GLY A 33 3.42 2.61 -6.20
N LEU A 34 4.56 3.20 -5.85
CA LEU A 34 5.58 3.61 -6.81
C LEU A 34 6.17 2.41 -7.57
N VAL A 35 6.50 1.32 -6.88
CA VAL A 35 7.02 0.11 -7.53
C VAL A 35 6.01 -0.45 -8.53
N PHE A 36 4.73 -0.56 -8.15
CA PHE A 36 3.68 -1.04 -9.06
C PHE A 36 3.54 -0.19 -10.32
N VAL A 37 3.68 1.13 -10.22
CA VAL A 37 3.68 1.99 -11.39
C VAL A 37 4.98 1.84 -12.17
N LEU A 38 6.12 2.18 -11.56
CA LEU A 38 7.39 2.35 -12.26
C LEU A 38 7.92 1.05 -12.89
N ALA A 39 7.73 -0.09 -12.23
CA ALA A 39 8.19 -1.38 -12.73
C ALA A 39 7.35 -1.91 -13.91
N ASN A 40 6.12 -1.42 -14.08
CA ASN A 40 5.15 -1.96 -15.04
C ASN A 40 4.77 -0.97 -16.14
N LEU A 41 5.61 0.05 -16.41
CA LEU A 41 5.33 1.07 -17.43
C LEU A 41 5.89 0.75 -18.82
N ALA A 42 6.62 -0.36 -18.99
CA ALA A 42 7.32 -0.67 -20.23
C ALA A 42 6.39 -0.82 -21.45
N TRP A 43 5.11 -1.15 -21.23
CA TRP A 43 4.11 -1.27 -22.30
C TRP A 43 3.63 0.07 -22.86
N ALA A 44 3.76 1.16 -22.11
CA ALA A 44 3.13 2.43 -22.46
C ALA A 44 4.00 3.22 -23.44
N PRO A 45 3.41 3.88 -24.47
CA PRO A 45 4.16 4.79 -25.33
C PRO A 45 4.75 5.95 -24.52
N PRO A 46 5.87 6.56 -24.96
CA PRO A 46 6.63 7.50 -24.13
C PRO A 46 5.82 8.64 -23.51
N PRO A 47 4.90 9.32 -24.22
CA PRO A 47 4.10 10.39 -23.62
C PRO A 47 3.22 9.91 -22.46
N LEU A 48 2.57 8.76 -22.62
CA LEU A 48 1.73 8.17 -21.58
C LEU A 48 2.57 7.69 -20.39
N ALA A 49 3.70 7.03 -20.67
CA ALA A 49 4.62 6.57 -19.63
C ALA A 49 5.14 7.73 -18.78
N ILE A 50 5.52 8.85 -19.41
CA ILE A 50 5.94 10.07 -18.70
C ILE A 50 4.79 10.62 -17.86
N GLY A 51 3.59 10.76 -18.43
CA GLY A 51 2.42 11.24 -17.70
C GLY A 51 2.11 10.43 -16.44
N LEU A 52 2.09 9.10 -16.55
CA LEU A 52 1.83 8.19 -15.44
C LEU A 52 2.93 8.26 -14.37
N ARG A 53 4.21 8.40 -14.76
CA ARG A 53 5.33 8.63 -13.81
C ARG A 53 5.15 9.93 -13.04
N VAL A 54 4.84 11.02 -13.75
CA VAL A 54 4.64 12.33 -13.13
C VAL A 54 3.48 12.25 -12.13
N VAL A 55 2.35 11.67 -12.51
CA VAL A 55 1.20 11.48 -11.60
C VAL A 55 1.60 10.67 -10.37
N ALA A 56 2.29 9.55 -10.54
CA ALA A 56 2.71 8.71 -9.42
C ALA A 56 3.68 9.43 -8.47
N VAL A 57 4.67 10.16 -9.02
CA VAL A 57 5.61 10.96 -8.22
C VAL A 57 4.88 12.09 -7.50
N CYS A 58 3.97 12.80 -8.17
CA CYS A 58 3.16 13.85 -7.55
C CYS A 58 2.32 13.31 -6.39
N LEU A 59 1.66 12.15 -6.56
CA LEU A 59 0.90 11.51 -5.50
C LEU A 59 1.80 11.10 -4.33
N ALA A 60 2.97 10.54 -4.61
CA ALA A 60 3.93 10.15 -3.58
C ALA A 60 4.44 11.37 -2.79
N VAL A 61 4.88 12.42 -3.47
CA VAL A 61 5.35 13.67 -2.85
C VAL A 61 4.24 14.34 -2.04
N ALA A 62 3.03 14.43 -2.60
CA ALA A 62 1.87 14.99 -1.90
C ALA A 62 1.54 14.19 -0.64
N THR A 63 1.64 12.85 -0.71
CA THR A 63 1.42 11.97 0.44
C THR A 63 2.46 12.22 1.53
N LEU A 64 3.74 12.25 1.18
CA LEU A 64 4.82 12.53 2.14
C LEU A 64 4.67 13.91 2.77
N ALA A 65 4.31 14.93 1.97
CA ALA A 65 4.02 16.26 2.49
C ALA A 65 2.85 16.26 3.48
N ALA A 66 1.75 15.58 3.14
CA ALA A 66 0.59 15.44 4.03
C ALA A 66 0.92 14.68 5.32
N LEU A 67 1.80 13.68 5.26
CA LEU A 67 2.18 12.87 6.41
C LEU A 67 3.20 13.57 7.33
N PHE A 68 4.14 14.35 6.81
CA PHE A 68 5.30 14.81 7.60
C PHE A 68 5.42 16.32 7.76
N VAL A 69 4.95 17.11 6.78
CA VAL A 69 5.09 18.58 6.80
C VAL A 69 3.96 19.21 7.61
N ARG A 70 2.71 18.78 7.40
CA ARG A 70 1.53 19.25 8.15
C ARG A 70 0.72 18.06 8.70
N PRO A 71 1.27 17.31 9.68
CA PRO A 71 0.67 16.07 10.16
C PRO A 71 -0.70 16.32 10.79
N ARG A 72 -1.76 15.82 10.16
CA ARG A 72 -3.10 15.78 10.78
C ARG A 72 -3.16 14.74 11.89
N ALA A 73 -3.90 15.03 12.95
CA ALA A 73 -4.06 14.13 14.08
C ALA A 73 -4.66 12.78 13.64
N LEU A 74 -3.95 11.69 13.94
CA LEU A 74 -4.40 10.31 13.72
C LEU A 74 -5.09 9.72 14.96
N GLY A 75 -5.19 10.49 16.04
CA GLY A 75 -5.67 10.01 17.33
C GLY A 75 -4.63 9.20 18.09
N ALA A 76 -4.94 8.86 19.34
CA ALA A 76 -4.08 8.02 20.15
C ALA A 76 -3.87 6.65 19.46
N PRO A 77 -2.63 6.16 19.36
CA PRO A 77 -2.36 4.82 18.85
C PRO A 77 -3.10 3.77 19.68
N ALA A 78 -3.70 2.79 19.00
CA ALA A 78 -4.24 1.63 19.69
C ALA A 78 -3.10 0.82 20.33
N PRO A 79 -3.31 0.18 21.49
CA PRO A 79 -2.34 -0.73 22.05
C PRO A 79 -2.15 -1.93 21.13
N VAL A 80 -0.90 -2.27 20.83
CA VAL A 80 -0.54 -3.41 19.97
C VAL A 80 -0.05 -4.54 20.87
N GLY A 81 -0.72 -5.69 20.82
CA GLY A 81 -0.33 -6.87 21.60
C GLY A 81 0.95 -7.53 21.06
N VAL A 82 1.68 -8.26 21.91
CA VAL A 82 2.92 -8.99 21.52
C VAL A 82 2.69 -9.99 20.38
N GLY A 83 1.49 -10.55 20.26
CA GLY A 83 1.11 -11.44 19.16
C GLY A 83 1.08 -10.78 17.78
N ALA A 84 0.99 -9.45 17.71
CA ALA A 84 1.00 -8.72 16.44
C ALA A 84 2.32 -8.89 15.68
N TRP A 85 3.43 -9.16 16.38
CA TRP A 85 4.72 -9.46 15.74
C TRP A 85 4.68 -10.77 14.95
N TRP A 86 4.04 -11.81 15.49
CA TRP A 86 3.88 -13.07 14.79
C TRP A 86 2.94 -12.95 13.60
N VAL A 87 1.86 -12.17 13.74
CA VAL A 87 0.98 -11.84 12.60
C VAL A 87 1.75 -11.06 11.53
N TYR A 88 2.60 -10.11 11.94
CA TYR A 88 3.49 -9.39 11.04
C TYR A 88 4.36 -10.35 10.23
N LEU A 89 5.12 -11.20 10.92
CA LEU A 89 6.04 -12.14 10.28
C LEU A 89 5.29 -13.13 9.37
N ALA A 90 4.21 -13.74 9.87
CA ALA A 90 3.41 -14.70 9.10
C ALA A 90 2.79 -14.05 7.86
N SER A 91 2.33 -12.80 7.96
CA SER A 91 1.78 -12.08 6.81
C SER A 91 2.85 -11.76 5.76
N VAL A 92 4.05 -11.34 6.17
CA VAL A 92 5.16 -11.07 5.24
C VAL A 92 5.59 -12.35 4.54
N VAL A 93 5.81 -13.43 5.29
CA VAL A 93 6.19 -14.74 4.72
C VAL A 93 5.09 -15.26 3.79
N GLY A 94 3.83 -15.16 4.20
CA GLY A 94 2.68 -15.55 3.39
C GLY A 94 2.59 -14.77 2.08
N MET A 95 2.83 -13.45 2.11
CA MET A 95 2.89 -12.61 0.91
C MET A 95 3.96 -13.08 -0.06
N LEU A 96 5.18 -13.33 0.43
CA LEU A 96 6.31 -13.78 -0.40
C LEU A 96 6.04 -15.15 -1.00
N ALA A 97 5.46 -16.07 -0.22
CA ALA A 97 5.05 -17.39 -0.69
C ALA A 97 3.97 -17.29 -1.77
N LEU A 98 2.96 -16.42 -1.59
CA LEU A 98 1.92 -16.18 -2.58
C LEU A 98 2.48 -15.57 -3.87
N ILE A 99 3.43 -14.65 -3.78
CA ILE A 99 4.12 -14.09 -4.95
C ILE A 99 4.88 -15.18 -5.70
N ALA A 100 5.65 -16.00 -4.99
CA ALA A 100 6.41 -17.09 -5.59
C ALA A 100 5.48 -18.12 -6.26
N LEU A 101 4.40 -18.50 -5.58
CA LEU A 101 3.40 -19.44 -6.10
C LEU A 101 2.67 -18.87 -7.33
N ALA A 102 2.27 -17.59 -7.29
CA ALA A 102 1.63 -16.93 -8.42
C ALA A 102 2.55 -16.89 -9.64
N ARG A 103 3.83 -16.54 -9.45
CA ARG A 103 4.84 -16.57 -10.53
C ARG A 103 4.99 -17.97 -11.10
N LEU A 104 5.18 -18.98 -10.24
CA LEU A 104 5.34 -20.37 -10.66
C LEU A 104 4.12 -20.85 -11.46
N ALA A 105 2.91 -20.66 -10.93
CA ALA A 105 1.68 -21.13 -11.56
C ALA A 105 1.40 -20.41 -12.89
N LEU A 106 1.58 -19.10 -12.95
CA LEU A 106 1.32 -18.32 -14.15
C LEU A 106 2.36 -18.58 -15.24
N THR A 107 3.64 -18.77 -14.89
CA THR A 107 4.66 -19.20 -15.86
C THR A 107 4.41 -20.63 -16.34
N ALA A 108 4.08 -21.56 -15.44
CA ALA A 108 3.79 -22.95 -15.81
C ALA A 108 2.57 -23.09 -16.76
N THR A 109 1.71 -22.06 -16.82
CA THR A 109 0.50 -22.03 -17.66
C THR A 109 0.59 -21.06 -18.83
N GLY A 110 1.75 -20.44 -19.07
CA GLY A 110 1.96 -19.47 -20.16
C GLY A 110 1.12 -18.18 -20.01
N ARG A 111 0.88 -17.75 -18.77
CA ARG A 111 0.08 -16.56 -18.40
C ARG A 111 0.93 -15.50 -17.70
N GLU A 112 2.17 -15.33 -18.15
CA GLU A 112 3.16 -14.43 -17.54
C GLU A 112 2.68 -12.98 -17.50
N ALA A 113 1.88 -12.57 -18.48
CA ALA A 113 1.26 -11.24 -18.54
C ALA A 113 0.43 -10.90 -17.28
N ALA A 114 -0.11 -11.90 -16.57
CA ALA A 114 -0.90 -11.67 -15.36
C ALA A 114 -0.05 -11.55 -14.08
N ILE A 115 1.25 -11.89 -14.13
CA ILE A 115 2.13 -11.89 -12.96
C ILE A 115 2.18 -10.53 -12.25
N PRO A 116 2.36 -9.39 -12.95
CA PRO A 116 2.44 -8.07 -12.30
C PRO A 116 1.25 -7.76 -11.40
N VAL A 117 0.04 -8.02 -11.88
CA VAL A 117 -1.20 -7.70 -11.17
C VAL A 117 -1.59 -8.78 -10.16
N ALA A 118 -1.21 -10.04 -10.38
CA ALA A 118 -1.35 -11.10 -9.38
C ALA A 118 -0.51 -10.84 -8.13
N ILE A 119 0.67 -10.21 -8.27
CA ILE A 119 1.48 -9.75 -7.14
C ILE A 119 0.72 -8.70 -6.31
N ALA A 120 -0.04 -7.82 -6.96
CA ALA A 120 -0.90 -6.85 -6.27
C ALA A 120 -1.97 -7.54 -5.40
N VAL A 121 -2.51 -8.68 -5.83
CA VAL A 121 -3.43 -9.48 -5.01
C VAL A 121 -2.73 -10.03 -3.77
N ALA A 122 -1.53 -10.60 -3.91
CA ALA A 122 -0.75 -11.11 -2.78
C ALA A 122 -0.42 -10.01 -1.77
N VAL A 123 -0.04 -8.82 -2.26
CA VAL A 123 0.19 -7.63 -1.42
C VAL A 123 -1.11 -7.13 -0.77
N GLY A 124 -2.25 -7.20 -1.46
CA GLY A 124 -3.55 -6.87 -0.88
C GLY A 124 -3.93 -7.81 0.26
N LEU A 125 -3.78 -9.13 0.06
CA LEU A 125 -4.06 -10.15 1.06
C LEU A 125 -3.18 -9.98 2.31
N HIS A 126 -1.92 -9.55 2.13
CA HIS A 126 -0.99 -9.24 3.21
C HIS A 126 -1.49 -8.13 4.16
N PHE A 127 -2.25 -7.16 3.65
CA PHE A 127 -2.78 -6.08 4.49
C PHE A 127 -4.00 -6.48 5.34
N LEU A 128 -4.72 -7.56 4.99
CA LEU A 128 -5.91 -7.97 5.72
C LEU A 128 -5.61 -8.46 7.16
N PRO A 129 -4.57 -9.27 7.41
CA PRO A 129 -4.13 -9.57 8.77
C PRO A 129 -3.71 -8.32 9.55
N PHE A 130 -3.11 -7.33 8.88
CA PHE A 130 -2.64 -6.11 9.53
C PHE A 130 -3.78 -5.23 9.99
N ALA A 131 -4.85 -5.13 9.21
CA ALA A 131 -6.06 -4.43 9.61
C ALA A 131 -6.59 -4.93 10.96
N ARG A 132 -6.53 -6.25 11.19
CA ARG A 132 -6.93 -6.85 12.47
C ARG A 132 -5.90 -6.66 13.56
N ALA A 133 -4.62 -6.93 13.30
CA ALA A 133 -3.57 -6.88 14.32
C ALA A 133 -3.22 -5.47 14.81
N PHE A 134 -3.34 -4.47 13.94
CA PHE A 134 -3.00 -3.07 14.24
C PHE A 134 -4.24 -2.19 14.42
N HIS A 135 -5.44 -2.76 14.31
CA HIS A 135 -6.72 -2.05 14.46
C HIS A 135 -6.83 -0.79 13.58
N GLU A 136 -6.21 -0.81 12.40
CA GLU A 136 -6.15 0.34 11.51
C GLU A 136 -6.90 0.05 10.22
N ARG A 137 -8.01 0.78 10.02
CA ARG A 137 -8.91 0.59 8.88
C ARG A 137 -8.24 0.90 7.54
N HIS A 138 -7.24 1.77 7.53
CA HIS A 138 -6.47 2.05 6.33
C HIS A 138 -5.87 0.79 5.68
N PHE A 139 -5.44 -0.20 6.48
CA PHE A 139 -4.96 -1.48 5.95
C PHE A 139 -6.09 -2.31 5.32
N LEU A 140 -7.31 -2.22 5.86
CA LEU A 140 -8.47 -2.88 5.25
C LEU A 140 -8.81 -2.24 3.91
N ASP A 141 -8.84 -0.91 3.84
CA ASP A 141 -9.14 -0.17 2.62
C ASP A 141 -8.12 -0.50 1.52
N LEU A 142 -6.82 -0.52 1.86
CA LEU A 142 -5.76 -0.95 0.96
C LEU A 142 -5.92 -2.41 0.54
N GLY A 143 -6.13 -3.31 1.51
CA GLY A 143 -6.26 -4.74 1.25
C GLY A 143 -7.43 -5.05 0.31
N VAL A 144 -8.61 -4.50 0.58
CA VAL A 144 -9.81 -4.67 -0.26
C VAL A 144 -9.59 -4.08 -1.65
N ALA A 145 -9.02 -2.88 -1.76
CA ALA A 145 -8.77 -2.25 -3.06
C ALA A 145 -7.79 -3.09 -3.91
N LEU A 146 -6.68 -3.53 -3.33
CA LEU A 146 -5.66 -4.31 -4.03
C LEU A 146 -6.15 -5.71 -4.39
N VAL A 147 -6.87 -6.40 -3.50
CA VAL A 147 -7.46 -7.71 -3.81
C VAL A 147 -8.54 -7.59 -4.87
N GLY A 148 -9.43 -6.60 -4.77
CA GLY A 148 -10.51 -6.39 -5.74
C GLY A 148 -9.98 -6.03 -7.12
N LEU A 149 -9.22 -4.94 -7.22
CA LEU A 149 -8.66 -4.47 -8.49
C LEU A 149 -7.62 -5.43 -9.05
N GLY A 150 -6.76 -5.98 -8.20
CA GLY A 150 -5.77 -6.98 -8.59
C GLY A 150 -6.42 -8.27 -9.08
N GLY A 151 -7.49 -8.73 -8.41
CA GLY A 151 -8.23 -9.93 -8.80
C GLY A 151 -8.89 -9.77 -10.16
N VAL A 152 -9.65 -8.68 -10.34
CA VAL A 152 -10.26 -8.34 -11.64
C VAL A 152 -9.19 -8.19 -12.71
N GLY A 153 -8.12 -7.44 -12.43
CA GLY A 153 -7.01 -7.24 -13.36
C GLY A 153 -6.29 -8.53 -13.73
N THR A 154 -6.17 -9.48 -12.79
CA THR A 154 -5.57 -10.81 -13.05
C THR A 154 -6.44 -11.61 -14.01
N VAL A 155 -7.76 -11.65 -13.79
CA VAL A 155 -8.70 -12.32 -14.70
C VAL A 155 -8.66 -11.69 -16.09
N VAL A 156 -8.68 -10.36 -16.17
CA VAL A 156 -8.56 -9.63 -17.44
C VAL A 156 -7.24 -9.94 -18.14
N ALA A 157 -6.12 -9.92 -17.42
CA ALA A 157 -4.80 -10.22 -17.98
C ALA A 157 -4.69 -11.66 -18.49
N ILE A 158 -5.33 -12.62 -17.80
CA ILE A 158 -5.43 -14.00 -18.27
C ILE A 158 -6.19 -14.05 -19.60
N VAL A 159 -7.31 -13.34 -19.73
CA VAL A 159 -8.17 -13.38 -20.94
C VAL A 159 -7.55 -12.62 -22.11
N VAL A 160 -7.05 -11.42 -21.86
CA VAL A 160 -6.59 -10.48 -22.90
C VAL A 160 -5.10 -10.65 -23.23
N GLY A 161 -4.30 -11.16 -22.29
CA GLY A 161 -2.85 -11.26 -22.44
C GLY A 161 -2.14 -9.92 -22.22
N ALA A 162 -0.91 -9.83 -22.72
CA ALA A 162 -0.10 -8.61 -22.60
C ALA A 162 -0.68 -7.47 -23.46
N PRO A 163 -0.62 -6.20 -23.00
CA PRO A 163 -0.02 -5.72 -21.75
C PRO A 163 -1.04 -5.57 -20.59
N GLY A 164 -2.10 -6.37 -20.58
CA GLY A 164 -3.25 -6.17 -19.69
C GLY A 164 -2.88 -6.22 -18.21
N GLY A 165 -1.98 -7.11 -17.80
CA GLY A 165 -1.58 -7.21 -16.39
C GLY A 165 -0.61 -6.13 -15.96
N GLU A 166 0.31 -5.68 -16.82
CA GLU A 166 1.15 -4.53 -16.54
C GLU A 166 0.32 -3.25 -16.39
N ALA A 167 -0.62 -3.02 -17.31
CA ALA A 167 -1.52 -1.87 -17.24
C ALA A 167 -2.40 -1.91 -15.98
N ALA A 168 -2.93 -3.07 -15.61
CA ALA A 168 -3.69 -3.24 -14.39
C ALA A 168 -2.83 -3.04 -13.13
N ALA A 169 -1.58 -3.51 -13.12
CA ALA A 169 -0.63 -3.27 -12.03
C ALA A 169 -0.33 -1.78 -11.85
N VAL A 170 -0.14 -1.03 -12.94
CA VAL A 170 0.00 0.44 -12.91
C VAL A 170 -1.24 1.08 -12.29
N ALA A 171 -2.44 0.67 -12.70
CA ALA A 171 -3.70 1.19 -12.16
C ALA A 171 -3.82 0.93 -10.65
N VAL A 172 -3.48 -0.29 -10.19
CA VAL A 172 -3.43 -0.63 -8.77
C VAL A 172 -2.44 0.25 -8.01
N GLY A 173 -1.24 0.47 -8.55
CA GLY A 173 -0.23 1.34 -7.95
C GLY A 173 -0.70 2.78 -7.78
N LEU A 174 -1.40 3.33 -8.78
CA LEU A 174 -2.01 4.65 -8.70
C LEU A 174 -3.12 4.74 -7.66
N VAL A 175 -4.00 3.74 -7.59
CA VAL A 175 -5.05 3.66 -6.57
C VAL A 175 -4.43 3.56 -5.17
N MET A 176 -3.39 2.75 -5.01
CA MET A 176 -2.65 2.64 -3.76
C MET A 176 -2.11 4.01 -3.33
N LEU A 177 -1.41 4.73 -4.21
CA LEU A 177 -0.89 6.07 -3.93
C LEU A 177 -2.00 7.08 -3.60
N ALA A 178 -3.13 7.02 -4.32
CA ALA A 178 -4.27 7.88 -4.05
C ALA A 178 -4.90 7.60 -2.67
N LEU A 179 -5.01 6.33 -2.27
CA LEU A 179 -5.47 5.94 -0.94
C LEU A 179 -4.50 6.38 0.16
N MET A 180 -3.18 6.29 -0.09
CA MET A 180 -2.17 6.81 0.83
C MET A 180 -2.28 8.32 1.02
N LEU A 181 -2.48 9.07 -0.08
CA LEU A 181 -2.73 10.50 -0.03
C LEU A 181 -4.02 10.80 0.75
N ALA A 182 -5.11 10.09 0.45
CA ALA A 182 -6.39 10.22 1.12
C ALA A 182 -6.24 10.00 2.64
N TYR A 183 -5.47 8.99 3.05
CA TYR A 183 -5.14 8.75 4.46
C TYR A 183 -4.39 9.93 5.10
N GLY A 184 -3.32 10.41 4.45
CA GLY A 184 -2.54 11.55 4.91
C GLY A 184 -3.35 12.85 5.03
N VAL A 185 -4.26 13.11 4.09
CA VAL A 185 -5.10 14.32 4.11
C VAL A 185 -6.33 14.20 5.00
N ARG A 186 -6.92 13.02 5.22
CA ARG A 186 -8.13 12.91 6.05
C ARG A 186 -7.83 12.82 7.54
N GLY A 187 -6.67 12.30 7.95
CA GLY A 187 -6.39 12.02 9.35
C GLY A 187 -7.40 11.00 9.92
N ARG A 188 -7.78 11.15 11.21
CA ARG A 188 -8.65 10.23 11.98
C ARG A 188 -10.02 9.87 11.35
N ALA A 189 -10.45 10.52 10.27
CA ALA A 189 -11.77 10.33 9.67
C ALA A 189 -11.99 8.96 8.99
N LEU A 190 -10.94 8.14 8.79
CA LEU A 190 -11.06 6.77 8.29
C LEU A 190 -10.97 5.68 9.38
N SER A 191 -10.40 6.00 10.55
CA SER A 191 -10.12 5.01 11.61
C SER A 191 -11.27 4.84 12.62
N ALA A 192 -12.28 5.70 12.58
CA ALA A 192 -13.37 5.76 13.55
C ALA A 192 -14.75 5.57 12.87
N ARG A 193 -15.02 4.36 12.38
CA ARG A 193 -16.37 3.83 12.13
C ARG A 193 -16.32 2.31 12.19
#